data_AF-A0A523ZHU3-F1
#
_entry.id   AF-A0A523ZHU3-F1
#
_cell.length_a   1.000
_cell.length_b   1.000
_cell.length_c   1.000
_cell.angle_alpha   90.00
_cell.angle_beta   90.00
_cell.angle_gamma   90.00
#
_symmetry.space_group_name_H-M   'P 1'
#
loop_
_entity.id
_entity.type
_entity.pdbx_description
1 polymer ?
#
loop_
_entity_poly.entity_id
_entity_poly.type
_entity_poly.pdbx_seq_one_letter_code
_entity_poly.pdbx_strand_id
1 'polypeptide(L)' 'MVITLKAGTTEKGIEHVVEKIKELGFTPHISHGEERVIIGVIG' A
#
# COMPACT_ATOMS: atom_id res chain seq x y z
N MET A 1 11.02 -1.15 2.34
CA MET A 1 10.67 -1.17 0.89
C MET A 1 9.51 -0.20 0.66
N VAL A 2 9.32 0.37 -0.54
CA VAL A 2 8.21 1.30 -0.83
C VAL A 2 7.49 0.86 -2.10
N ILE A 3 6.16 0.82 -2.05
CA ILE A 3 5.27 0.47 -3.17
C ILE A 3 4.47 1.71 -3.53
N THR A 4 4.62 2.19 -4.77
CA THR A 4 3.81 3.31 -5.28
C THR A 4 2.65 2.75 -6.08
N LEU A 5 1.42 3.08 -5.68
CA LEU A 5 0.22 2.65 -6.41
C LEU A 5 -0.02 3.51 -7.65
N LYS A 6 -0.78 2.95 -8.60
CA LYS A 6 -1.24 3.71 -9.79
C LYS A 6 -2.20 4.82 -9.35
N ALA A 7 -2.22 5.91 -10.11
CA ALA A 7 -3.19 6.98 -9.88
C ALA A 7 -4.62 6.43 -10.02
N GLY A 8 -5.52 6.83 -9.12
CA GLY A 8 -6.91 6.36 -9.10
C GLY A 8 -7.09 4.90 -8.65
N THR A 9 -6.09 4.29 -7.99
CA THR A 9 -6.28 2.96 -7.38
C THR A 9 -7.44 3.03 -6.38
N THR A 10 -8.41 2.11 -6.54
CA THR A 10 -9.60 2.04 -5.68
C THR A 10 -9.23 1.57 -4.28
N GLU A 11 -10.04 1.91 -3.29
CA GLU A 11 -9.83 1.48 -1.90
C GLU A 11 -9.68 -0.04 -1.77
N LYS A 12 -10.52 -0.81 -2.49
CA LYS A 12 -10.40 -2.28 -2.55
C LYS A 12 -9.04 -2.75 -3.08
N GLY A 13 -8.47 -2.03 -4.04
CA GLY A 13 -7.13 -2.32 -4.56
C GLY A 13 -6.05 -2.04 -3.53
N ILE A 14 -6.19 -0.96 -2.76
CA ILE A 14 -5.27 -0.62 -1.65
C ILE A 14 -5.34 -1.71 -0.57
N GLU A 15 -6.55 -2.09 -0.14
CA GLU A 15 -6.78 -3.13 0.86
C GLU A 15 -6.15 -4.47 0.46
N HIS A 16 -6.34 -4.89 -0.78
CA HIS A 16 -5.77 -6.14 -1.28
C HIS A 16 -4.23 -6.16 -1.19
N VAL A 17 -3.58 -5.03 -1.50
CA VAL A 17 -2.12 -4.90 -1.38
C VAL A 17 -1.70 -4.93 0.09
N VAL A 18 -2.43 -4.24 0.97
CA VAL A 18 -2.18 -4.21 2.42
C VAL A 18 -2.31 -5.61 3.04
N GLU A 19 -3.34 -6.36 2.69
CA GLU A 19 -3.52 -7.74 3.14
C GLU A 19 -2.35 -8.61 2.69
N LYS A 20 -1.90 -8.47 1.44
CA LYS A 20 -0.78 -9.27 0.94
C LYS A 20 0.52 -8.99 1.68
N ILE A 21 0.78 -7.72 2.03
CA ILE A 21 1.94 -7.32 2.81
C ILE A 21 1.90 -7.95 4.20
N LYS A 22 0.72 -7.96 4.85
CA LYS A 22 0.53 -8.60 6.17
C LYS A 22 0.69 -10.12 6.11
N GLU A 23 0.17 -10.78 5.08
CA GLU A 23 0.35 -12.23 4.87
C GLU A 23 1.83 -12.63 4.78
N LEU A 24 2.66 -11.75 4.21
CA LEU A 24 4.10 -11.95 4.10
C LEU A 24 4.86 -11.67 5.41
N GLY A 25 4.16 -11.28 6.49
CA GLY A 25 4.75 -10.98 7.80
C GLY A 25 5.31 -9.56 7.93
N PHE A 26 5.05 -8.68 6.96
CA PHE A 26 5.50 -7.30 7.00
C PHE A 26 4.41 -6.36 7.54
N THR A 27 4.85 -5.21 8.05
CA THR A 27 3.98 -4.12 8.50
C THR A 27 3.83 -3.06 7.40
N PRO A 28 2.62 -2.88 6.85
CA PRO A 28 2.35 -1.82 5.87
C PRO A 28 2.16 -0.45 6.55
N HIS A 29 2.67 0.61 5.93
CA HIS A 29 2.46 2.01 6.31
C HIS A 29 1.92 2.80 5.11
N ILE A 30 0.67 3.23 5.17
CA ILE A 30 -0.02 3.86 4.04
C ILE A 30 0.14 5.39 4.13
N SER A 31 0.52 6.01 3.01
CA SER A 31 0.61 7.45 2.82
C SER A 31 -0.28 7.86 1.65
N HIS A 32 -1.34 8.61 1.94
CA HIS A 32 -2.23 9.16 0.93
C HIS A 32 -1.68 10.50 0.45
N GLY A 33 -1.06 10.51 -0.72
CA GLY A 33 -0.72 11.73 -1.44
C GLY A 33 -1.87 12.21 -2.32
N GLU A 34 -1.82 13.48 -2.73
CA GLU A 34 -2.82 14.10 -3.61
C GLU A 34 -2.93 13.39 -4.96
N GLU A 35 -1.79 13.01 -5.55
CA GLU A 35 -1.76 12.34 -6.87
C GLU A 35 -1.72 10.81 -6.77
N ARG A 36 -1.08 10.28 -5.72
CA ARG A 36 -0.80 8.84 -5.58
C ARG A 36 -0.79 8.40 -4.12
N VAL A 37 -1.20 7.16 -3.92
CA VAL A 37 -1.06 6.45 -2.65
C VAL A 37 0.25 5.67 -2.66
N ILE A 38 1.00 5.79 -1.58
CA ILE A 38 2.27 5.10 -1.37
C ILE A 38 2.09 4.18 -0.15
N ILE A 39 2.60 2.95 -0.25
CA ILE A 39 2.62 2.00 0.86
C ILE A 39 4.08 1.68 1.17
N GLY A 40 4.55 2.12 2.34
CA GLY A 40 5.78 1.65 2.94
C GLY A 40 5.60 0.22 3.45
N VAL A 41 6.57 -0.64 3.19
CA VAL A 41 6.65 -2.00 3.72
C VAL A 41 7.81 -2.04 4.71
N ILE A 42 7.47 -2.25 5.98
CA ILE A 42 8.38 -2.26 7.13
C ILE A 42 8.47 -3.69 7.66
N GLY A 43 9.67 -4.20 7.85
CA GLY A 43 9.96 -5.59 8.21
C GLY A 43 11.33 -5.71 8.81
#